data_AF-M6DGJ1-F1
#
_entry.id   AF-M6DGJ1-F1
#
_cell.length_a   1.000
_cell.length_b   1.000
_cell.length_c   1.000
_cell.angle_alpha   90.00
_cell.angle_beta   90.00
_cell.angle_gamma   90.00
#
_symmetry.space_group_name_H-M   'P 1'
#
loop_
_entity.id
_entity.type
_entity.pdbx_description
1 polymer ?
#
loop_
_entity_poly.entity_id
_entity_poly.type
_entity_poly.pdbx_seq_one_letter_code
_entity_poly.pdbx_strand_id
1 'polypeptide(L)'
;MNRKLKNFPFVLLFLFSVSASYAKTATTETTLHDFMEDYTKPASKKAKKGDKAALERILKEIPNWALDEQKTKWKEITDAAFASGDLESSCKNCHKEYKKEYKKSYRKRPIQVSNELINFLKNSK
;
A
#
# COMPACT_ATOMS: atom_id res chain seq x y z
N MET A 1 25.71 -46.69 -51.19
CA MET A 1 25.17 -45.39 -50.74
C MET A 1 24.40 -45.58 -49.45
N ASN A 2 24.80 -44.83 -48.41
CA ASN A 2 24.39 -44.94 -47.02
C ASN A 2 22.91 -44.56 -46.79
N ARG A 3 22.16 -45.37 -46.03
CA ARG A 3 20.91 -44.92 -45.37
C ARG A 3 21.00 -45.21 -43.87
N LYS A 4 21.49 -44.22 -43.13
CA LYS A 4 21.36 -44.17 -41.67
C LYS A 4 19.97 -43.62 -41.34
N LEU A 5 19.05 -44.48 -40.91
CA LEU A 5 17.87 -44.03 -40.16
C LEU A 5 18.34 -43.62 -38.76
N LYS A 6 18.23 -42.32 -38.46
CA LYS A 6 18.31 -41.76 -37.10
C LYS A 6 17.05 -40.91 -36.92
N ASN A 7 15.96 -41.53 -36.51
CA ASN A 7 14.76 -40.80 -36.08
C ASN A 7 14.74 -40.79 -34.55
N PHE A 8 15.00 -39.60 -34.03
CA PHE A 8 14.95 -39.21 -32.63
C PHE A 8 13.53 -39.37 -32.07
N PRO A 9 13.34 -39.87 -30.82
CA PRO A 9 12.06 -39.75 -30.14
C PRO A 9 11.85 -38.29 -29.70
N PHE A 10 10.83 -37.66 -30.26
CA PHE A 10 10.33 -36.33 -29.86
C PHE A 10 9.65 -36.48 -28.49
N VAL A 11 10.39 -36.19 -27.42
CA VAL A 11 9.87 -36.15 -26.05
C VAL A 11 8.90 -34.97 -25.93
N LEU A 12 7.63 -35.31 -25.79
CA LEU A 12 6.51 -34.40 -25.51
C LEU A 12 6.69 -33.82 -24.10
N LEU A 13 7.35 -32.66 -23.99
CA LEU A 13 7.48 -31.96 -22.71
C LEU A 13 6.24 -31.09 -22.48
N PHE A 14 5.30 -31.65 -21.73
CA PHE A 14 4.13 -30.97 -21.18
C PHE A 14 4.61 -30.01 -20.08
N LEU A 15 4.95 -28.77 -20.45
CA LEU A 15 5.28 -27.73 -19.48
C LEU A 15 3.98 -27.20 -18.87
N PHE A 16 3.77 -27.60 -17.62
CA PHE A 16 2.78 -27.09 -16.68
C PHE A 16 2.61 -25.58 -16.80
N SER A 17 1.44 -25.16 -17.24
CA SER A 17 0.94 -23.80 -17.04
C SER A 17 0.72 -23.59 -15.55
N VAL A 18 1.72 -23.01 -14.88
CA VAL A 18 1.58 -22.43 -13.54
C VAL A 18 0.58 -21.29 -13.67
N SER A 19 -0.69 -21.59 -13.42
CA SER A 19 -1.71 -20.58 -13.19
C SER A 19 -1.45 -20.02 -11.80
N ALA A 20 -0.58 -19.00 -11.73
CA ALA A 20 -0.42 -18.18 -10.54
C ALA A 20 -1.79 -17.53 -10.25
N SER A 21 -2.55 -18.17 -9.37
CA SER A 21 -3.75 -17.60 -8.79
C SER A 21 -3.29 -16.47 -7.88
N TYR A 22 -3.08 -15.29 -8.44
CA TYR A 22 -3.03 -14.07 -7.67
C TYR A 22 -4.37 -13.99 -6.95
N ALA A 23 -4.37 -14.33 -5.66
CA ALA A 23 -5.46 -14.02 -4.78
C ALA A 23 -5.68 -12.51 -4.89
N LYS A 24 -6.73 -12.10 -5.62
CA LYS A 24 -7.20 -10.72 -5.61
C LYS A 24 -7.65 -10.46 -4.19
N THR A 25 -6.73 -9.97 -3.35
CA THR A 25 -7.10 -9.29 -2.12
C THR A 25 -8.08 -8.21 -2.55
N ALA A 26 -9.33 -8.32 -2.10
CA ALA A 26 -10.35 -7.37 -2.52
C ALA A 26 -9.89 -5.97 -2.08
N THR A 27 -9.69 -5.07 -3.05
CA THR A 27 -9.32 -3.68 -2.79
C THR A 27 -10.49 -2.77 -3.13
N THR A 28 -10.59 -1.65 -2.43
CA THR A 28 -11.47 -0.55 -2.76
C THR A 28 -10.63 0.57 -3.36
N GLU A 29 -11.12 1.12 -4.45
CA GLU A 29 -10.54 2.33 -5.05
C GLU A 29 -11.03 3.56 -4.30
N THR A 30 -10.09 4.41 -3.86
CA THR A 30 -10.36 5.71 -3.24
C THR A 30 -9.25 6.67 -3.63
N THR A 31 -9.40 7.97 -3.42
CA THR A 31 -8.25 8.87 -3.48
C THR A 31 -7.50 8.85 -2.15
N LEU A 32 -6.20 9.21 -2.19
CA LEU A 32 -5.46 9.40 -0.94
C LEU A 32 -6.11 10.50 -0.08
N HIS A 33 -6.66 11.54 -0.71
CA HIS A 33 -7.32 12.62 0.01
C HIS A 33 -8.54 12.14 0.78
N ASP A 34 -9.46 11.45 0.11
CA ASP A 34 -10.68 10.96 0.72
C ASP A 34 -10.35 9.94 1.82
N PHE A 35 -9.38 9.05 1.59
CA PHE A 35 -8.92 8.13 2.63
C PHE A 35 -8.37 8.84 3.87
N MET A 36 -7.57 9.90 3.69
CA MET A 36 -7.04 10.68 4.82
C MET A 36 -8.14 11.40 5.61
N GLU A 37 -9.15 11.93 4.93
CA GLU A 37 -10.28 12.60 5.55
C GLU A 37 -11.18 11.60 6.29
N ASP A 38 -11.48 10.46 5.67
CA ASP A 38 -12.44 9.49 6.18
C ASP A 38 -11.91 8.59 7.27
N TYR A 39 -10.61 8.28 7.26
CA TYR A 39 -10.03 7.29 8.17
C TYR A 39 -8.85 7.84 8.98
N THR A 40 -7.89 8.51 8.34
CA THR A 40 -6.68 8.99 9.03
C THR A 40 -6.99 10.11 10.02
N LYS A 41 -7.85 11.08 9.67
CA LYS A 41 -8.27 12.16 10.57
C LYS A 41 -8.99 11.61 11.82
N PRO A 42 -10.02 10.74 11.70
CA PRO A 42 -10.64 10.09 12.86
C PRO A 42 -9.64 9.27 13.69
N ALA A 43 -8.79 8.47 13.05
CA ALA A 43 -7.78 7.66 13.73
C ALA A 43 -6.77 8.52 14.52
N SER A 44 -6.35 9.66 13.96
CA SER A 44 -5.49 10.63 14.65
C SER A 44 -6.15 11.23 15.90
N LYS A 45 -7.45 11.55 15.82
CA LYS A 45 -8.21 12.01 17.00
C LYS A 45 -8.32 10.93 18.07
N LYS A 46 -8.48 9.66 17.70
CA LYS A 46 -8.51 8.53 18.65
C LYS A 46 -7.14 8.24 19.25
N ALA A 47 -6.06 8.35 18.47
CA ALA A 47 -4.68 8.22 18.94
C ALA A 47 -4.34 9.22 20.04
N LYS A 48 -4.86 10.46 19.95
CA LYS A 48 -4.75 11.47 21.03
C LYS A 48 -5.43 11.06 22.33
N LYS A 49 -6.47 10.23 22.25
CA LYS A 49 -7.22 9.70 23.39
C LYS A 49 -6.66 8.38 23.92
N GLY A 50 -5.56 7.88 23.34
CA GLY A 50 -4.88 6.66 23.76
C GLY A 50 -5.06 5.46 22.81
N ASP A 51 -6.03 5.49 21.91
CA ASP A 51 -6.25 4.40 20.94
C ASP A 51 -5.45 4.63 19.66
N LYS A 52 -4.21 4.12 19.65
CA LYS A 52 -3.25 4.30 18.57
C LYS A 52 -3.37 3.24 17.46
N ALA A 53 -4.06 2.13 17.69
CA ALA A 53 -4.01 0.95 16.82
C ALA A 53 -4.48 1.26 15.38
N ALA A 54 -5.54 2.06 15.23
CA ALA A 54 -6.02 2.50 13.93
C ALA A 54 -4.98 3.34 13.17
N LEU A 55 -4.37 4.30 13.86
CA LEU A 55 -3.38 5.20 13.25
C LEU A 55 -2.10 4.45 12.90
N GLU A 56 -1.61 3.56 13.76
CA GLU A 56 -0.43 2.74 13.50
C GLU A 56 -0.60 1.88 12.24
N ARG A 57 -1.78 1.29 12.06
CA ARG A 57 -2.06 0.45 10.88
C ARG A 57 -2.11 1.27 9.61
N ILE A 58 -2.69 2.47 9.66
CA ILE A 58 -2.68 3.43 8.54
C ILE A 58 -1.25 3.84 8.21
N LEU A 59 -0.46 4.22 9.21
CA LEU A 59 0.90 4.71 9.02
C LEU A 59 1.80 3.65 8.36
N LYS A 60 1.61 2.36 8.66
CA LYS A 60 2.35 1.28 7.98
C LYS A 60 2.05 1.18 6.48
N GLU A 61 0.84 1.54 6.06
CA GLU A 61 0.39 1.44 4.67
C GLU A 61 0.60 2.73 3.87
N ILE A 62 0.59 3.89 4.54
CA ILE A 62 0.72 5.21 3.91
C ILE A 62 1.93 5.32 2.96
N PRO A 63 3.15 4.85 3.30
CA PRO A 63 4.28 4.89 2.40
C PRO A 63 4.07 4.11 1.10
N ASN A 64 3.28 3.02 1.11
CA ASN A 64 2.96 2.25 -0.10
C ASN A 64 2.14 3.07 -1.10
N TRP A 65 1.36 4.02 -0.58
CA TRP A 65 0.60 4.98 -1.38
C TRP A 65 1.38 6.25 -1.67
N ALA A 66 2.68 6.35 -1.42
CA ALA A 66 3.47 7.47 -1.92
C ALA A 66 3.67 7.34 -3.45
N LEU A 67 4.15 8.41 -4.10
CA LEU A 67 4.79 8.32 -5.41
C LEU A 67 6.11 7.56 -5.25
N ASP A 68 6.54 6.80 -6.25
CA ASP A 68 7.69 5.90 -6.13
C ASP A 68 8.97 6.63 -5.68
N GLU A 69 9.22 7.82 -6.20
CA GLU A 69 10.36 8.68 -5.83
C GLU A 69 10.29 9.19 -4.38
N GLN A 70 9.11 9.17 -3.77
CA GLN A 70 8.84 9.73 -2.44
C GLN A 70 8.66 8.63 -1.38
N LYS A 71 8.53 7.35 -1.79
CA LYS A 71 8.32 6.22 -0.88
C LYS A 71 9.35 6.15 0.24
N THR A 72 10.63 6.32 -0.08
CA THR A 72 11.72 6.28 0.90
C THR A 72 11.53 7.34 1.99
N LYS A 73 11.30 8.59 1.58
CA LYS A 73 11.17 9.70 2.52
C LYS A 73 9.84 9.68 3.28
N TRP A 74 8.76 9.16 2.69
CA TRP A 74 7.52 8.85 3.42
C TRP A 74 7.76 7.81 4.49
N LYS A 75 8.50 6.75 4.17
CA LYS A 75 8.87 5.71 5.12
C LYS A 75 9.71 6.29 6.26
N GLU A 76 10.73 7.09 5.95
CA GLU A 76 11.57 7.77 6.96
C GLU A 76 10.76 8.64 7.93
N ILE A 77 9.84 9.47 7.41
CA ILE A 77 8.95 10.30 8.23
C ILE A 77 8.08 9.43 9.15
N THR A 78 7.60 8.31 8.62
CA THR A 78 6.71 7.40 9.35
C THR A 78 7.48 6.61 10.42
N ASP A 79 8.66 6.10 10.09
CA ASP A 79 9.53 5.38 11.00
C ASP A 79 10.02 6.29 12.13
N ALA A 80 10.31 7.57 11.85
CA ALA A 80 10.63 8.57 12.87
C ALA A 80 9.46 8.82 13.85
N ALA A 81 8.23 8.82 13.34
CA ALA A 81 7.03 8.94 14.19
C ALA A 81 6.80 7.70 15.06
N PHE A 82 7.09 6.50 14.53
CA PHE A 82 7.07 5.27 15.33
C PHE A 82 8.16 5.29 16.40
N ALA A 83 9.39 5.70 16.06
CA ALA A 83 10.51 5.76 16.99
C ALA A 83 10.30 6.78 18.12
N SER A 84 9.67 7.91 17.82
CA SER A 84 9.35 8.95 18.83
C SER A 84 8.08 8.66 19.63
N GLY A 85 7.25 7.71 19.18
CA GLY A 85 5.94 7.41 19.79
C GLY A 85 4.86 8.47 19.51
N ASP A 86 5.20 9.55 18.79
CA ASP A 86 4.30 10.59 18.31
C ASP A 86 3.88 10.31 16.86
N LEU A 87 2.90 9.43 16.70
CA LEU A 87 2.34 9.04 15.41
C LEU A 87 1.68 10.21 14.66
N GLU A 88 1.19 11.24 15.38
CA GLU A 88 0.58 12.41 14.73
C GLU A 88 1.62 13.24 13.97
N SER A 89 2.87 13.22 14.43
CA SER A 89 3.97 13.90 13.75
C SER A 89 4.16 13.43 12.31
N SER A 90 3.93 12.14 12.00
CA SER A 90 4.05 11.60 10.64
C SER A 90 3.09 12.31 9.68
N CYS A 91 1.80 12.39 10.02
CA CYS A 91 0.81 13.04 9.16
C CYS A 91 1.12 14.53 8.95
N LYS A 92 1.55 15.23 10.00
CA LYS A 92 1.92 16.66 9.92
C LYS A 92 3.16 16.87 9.05
N ASN A 93 4.19 16.06 9.24
CA ASN A 93 5.45 16.15 8.50
C ASN A 93 5.26 15.79 7.03
N CYS A 94 4.55 14.71 6.72
CA CYS A 94 4.19 14.37 5.34
C CYS A 94 3.36 15.46 4.67
N HIS A 95 2.37 16.04 5.37
CA HIS A 95 1.57 17.13 4.80
C HIS A 95 2.39 18.41 4.55
N LYS A 96 3.35 18.72 5.44
CA LYS A 96 4.23 19.88 5.29
C LYS A 96 5.21 19.69 4.14
N GLU A 97 5.87 18.54 4.09
CA GLU A 97 6.90 18.21 3.09
C GLU A 97 6.29 18.14 1.68
N TYR A 98 5.16 17.46 1.54
CA TYR A 98 4.54 17.18 0.24
C TYR A 98 3.33 18.05 -0.05
N LYS A 99 3.20 19.23 0.57
CA LYS A 99 2.00 20.09 0.42
C LYS A 99 1.68 20.42 -1.04
N LYS A 100 2.72 20.70 -1.85
CA LYS A 100 2.57 21.08 -3.26
C LYS A 100 2.17 19.88 -4.11
N GLU A 101 2.87 18.77 -3.93
CA GLU A 101 2.66 17.50 -4.61
C GLU A 101 1.31 16.88 -4.22
N TYR A 102 0.88 17.10 -2.98
CA TYR A 102 -0.42 16.67 -2.48
C TYR A 102 -1.55 17.31 -3.27
N LYS A 103 -1.50 18.64 -3.45
CA LYS A 103 -2.50 19.36 -4.25
C LYS A 103 -2.44 18.99 -5.74
N LYS A 104 -1.23 18.76 -6.28
CA LYS A 104 -1.02 18.49 -7.71
C LYS A 104 -1.39 17.07 -8.10
N SER A 105 -0.97 16.08 -7.30
CA SER A 105 -1.01 14.67 -7.68
C SER A 105 -1.83 13.84 -6.71
N TYR A 106 -1.57 13.91 -5.39
CA TYR A 106 -2.20 12.98 -4.44
C TYR A 106 -3.70 13.20 -4.24
N ARG A 107 -4.20 14.43 -4.40
CA ARG A 107 -5.62 14.74 -4.20
C ARG A 107 -6.55 14.02 -5.18
N LYS A 108 -6.08 13.74 -6.39
CA LYS A 108 -6.88 13.14 -7.46
C LYS A 108 -6.42 11.74 -7.83
N ARG A 109 -5.28 11.28 -7.29
CA ARG A 109 -4.72 10.00 -7.67
C ARG A 109 -5.48 8.88 -6.97
N PRO A 110 -6.05 7.92 -7.73
CA PRO A 110 -6.66 6.74 -7.14
C PRO A 110 -5.58 5.87 -6.50
N ILE A 111 -5.91 5.32 -5.34
CA ILE A 111 -5.13 4.34 -4.60
C ILE A 111 -6.00 3.11 -4.38
N GLN A 112 -5.38 1.95 -4.38
CA GLN A 112 -6.03 0.69 -4.05
C GLN A 112 -5.76 0.41 -2.57
N VAL A 113 -6.82 0.38 -1.77
CA VAL A 113 -6.74 0.11 -0.34
C VAL A 113 -7.35 -1.25 -0.07
N SER A 114 -6.70 -2.09 0.73
CA SER A 114 -7.23 -3.40 1.07
C SER A 114 -8.56 -3.28 1.82
N ASN A 115 -9.54 -4.12 1.45
CA ASN A 115 -10.83 -4.15 2.14
C ASN A 115 -10.67 -4.58 3.60
N GLU A 116 -9.63 -5.35 3.92
CA GLU A 116 -9.28 -5.69 5.30
C GLU A 116 -8.96 -4.43 6.12
N LEU A 117 -8.10 -3.54 5.58
CA LEU A 117 -7.78 -2.29 6.25
C LEU A 117 -9.03 -1.42 6.39
N ILE A 118 -9.83 -1.28 5.33
CA ILE A 118 -11.07 -0.48 5.38
C ILE A 118 -12.04 -1.04 6.43
N ASN A 119 -12.25 -2.35 6.47
CA ASN A 119 -13.16 -2.97 7.43
C ASN A 119 -12.66 -2.78 8.87
N PHE A 120 -11.36 -2.94 9.10
CA PHE A 120 -10.75 -2.64 10.38
C PHE A 120 -10.99 -1.17 10.78
N LEU A 121 -10.75 -0.23 9.87
CA LEU A 121 -10.90 1.20 10.15
C LEU A 121 -12.36 1.63 10.33
N LYS A 122 -13.31 0.96 9.66
CA LYS A 122 -14.75 1.17 9.87
C LYS A 122 -15.20 0.70 11.25
N ASN A 123 -14.72 -0.46 11.69
CA ASN A 123 -15.01 -0.99 13.03
C ASN A 123 -14.33 -0.19 14.14
N SER A 124 -13.21 0.45 13.80
CA SER A 124 -12.48 1.38 14.68
C SER A 124 -12.94 2.84 14.53
N LYS A 125 -14.02 3.14 13.81
CA LYS A 125 -14.49 4.52 13.58
C LYS A 125 -15.27 5.10 14.76
#